data_AF-A0A3B8MI40-F1
#
_entry.id   AF-A0A3B8MI40-F1
#
_cell.length_a   1.000
_cell.length_b   1.000
_cell.length_c   1.000
_cell.angle_alpha   90.00
_cell.angle_beta   90.00
_cell.angle_gamma   90.00
#
_symmetry.space_group_name_H-M   'P 1'
#
loop_
_entity.id
_entity.type
_entity.pdbx_description
1 polymer ?
#
loop_
_entity_poly.entity_id
_entity_poly.type
_entity_poly.pdbx_seq_one_letter_code
_entity_poly.pdbx_strand_id
1 'polypeptide(L)'
;MALVSDPTFTRQLGIDSDDAEGYLFPETYRVSVAACERQILETLVGQFHRVFDAALKTDARRMGMTVHEAVTMASIIEGEAQVAGERDTISAVYHNRLKKRMRLQADPTVQFAIPDGPRRLFYKDYEYPSPYNTYRHGGLPPGPILSPGAASLTAAVNPADADYLYFVAKGDGSHIFTRTAREHEAAKRQTRSARRQTWKRSNRR
;
A
#
# COMPACT_ATOMS: atom_id res chain seq x y z
N MET A 1 12.42 -1.51 -20.55
CA MET A 1 12.03 -0.40 -19.67
C MET A 1 13.27 0.13 -18.99
N ALA A 2 14.06 0.95 -19.70
CA ALA A 2 15.29 1.51 -19.14
C ALA A 2 15.02 2.84 -18.43
N LEU A 3 13.96 3.57 -18.82
CA LEU A 3 13.70 4.92 -18.31
C LEU A 3 12.99 4.94 -16.95
N VAL A 4 12.12 3.96 -16.67
CA VAL A 4 11.39 3.88 -15.38
C VAL A 4 12.34 3.75 -14.18
N SER A 5 13.53 3.19 -14.39
CA SER A 5 14.58 3.01 -13.38
C SER A 5 15.84 3.82 -13.70
N ASP A 6 15.72 4.90 -14.47
CA ASP A 6 16.81 5.86 -14.73
C ASP A 6 16.69 7.05 -13.78
N PRO A 7 17.60 7.17 -12.78
CA PRO A 7 17.55 8.25 -11.79
C PRO A 7 17.66 9.65 -12.41
N THR A 8 18.31 9.77 -13.57
CA THR A 8 18.42 11.06 -14.28
C THR A 8 17.07 11.48 -14.82
N PHE A 9 16.33 10.52 -15.38
CA PHE A 9 15.00 10.77 -15.92
C PHE A 9 13.96 10.99 -14.81
N THR A 10 13.96 10.19 -13.74
CA THR A 10 13.02 10.37 -12.61
C THR A 10 13.18 11.74 -11.96
N ARG A 11 14.41 12.22 -11.78
CA ARG A 11 14.68 13.59 -11.29
C ARG A 11 14.16 14.68 -12.22
N GLN A 12 14.24 14.50 -13.55
CA GLN A 12 13.64 15.43 -14.52
C GLN A 12 12.11 15.50 -14.35
N LEU A 13 11.48 14.41 -13.92
CA LEU A 13 10.05 14.34 -13.65
C LEU A 13 9.66 14.85 -12.25
N GLY A 14 10.62 15.35 -11.46
CA GLY A 14 10.37 15.82 -10.09
C GLY A 14 10.09 14.71 -9.08
N ILE A 15 10.61 13.50 -9.34
CA ILE A 15 10.54 12.36 -8.44
C ILE A 15 11.85 12.28 -7.64
N ASP A 16 11.73 12.23 -6.32
CA ASP A 16 12.86 12.03 -5.40
C ASP A 16 13.03 10.52 -5.11
N SER A 17 13.41 9.77 -6.14
CA SER A 17 13.63 8.31 -6.13
C SER A 17 14.47 7.91 -7.36
N ASP A 18 15.17 6.78 -7.25
CA ASP A 18 15.94 6.19 -8.36
C ASP A 18 15.06 5.52 -9.43
N ASP A 19 13.79 5.29 -9.12
CA ASP A 19 12.78 4.77 -10.03
C ASP A 19 11.45 5.55 -9.93
N ALA A 20 10.54 5.30 -10.88
CA ALA A 20 9.21 5.91 -10.93
C ALA A 20 8.12 5.04 -10.27
N GLU A 21 8.48 4.01 -9.48
CA GLU A 21 7.52 3.16 -8.78
C GLU A 21 6.61 4.02 -7.90
N GLY A 22 5.30 3.76 -7.91
CA GLY A 22 4.33 4.59 -7.18
C GLY A 22 3.98 5.95 -7.80
N TYR A 23 4.72 6.43 -8.80
CA TYR A 23 4.46 7.74 -9.44
C TYR A 23 3.72 7.63 -10.79
N LEU A 24 3.58 6.42 -11.34
CA LEU A 24 2.82 6.19 -12.57
C LEU A 24 1.32 6.10 -12.25
N PHE A 25 0.60 7.21 -12.34
CA PHE A 25 -0.77 7.30 -11.84
C PHE A 25 -1.74 6.35 -12.57
N PRO A 26 -2.54 5.52 -11.85
CA PRO A 26 -3.34 4.45 -12.46
C PRO A 26 -4.70 4.96 -12.96
N GLU A 27 -4.72 5.57 -14.15
CA GLU A 27 -5.94 6.07 -14.80
C GLU A 27 -6.05 5.59 -16.26
N THR A 28 -7.19 5.84 -16.90
CA THR A 28 -7.36 5.58 -18.33
C THR A 28 -6.79 6.75 -19.14
N TYR A 29 -5.76 6.47 -19.93
CA TYR A 29 -5.10 7.46 -20.79
C TYR A 29 -5.44 7.26 -22.26
N ARG A 30 -5.50 8.35 -23.01
CA ARG A 30 -5.52 8.35 -24.47
C ARG A 30 -4.17 8.86 -24.96
N VAL A 31 -3.41 7.98 -25.61
CA VAL A 31 -2.08 8.29 -26.14
C VAL A 31 -2.06 8.08 -27.65
N SER A 32 -1.21 8.85 -28.34
CA SER A 32 -0.97 8.64 -29.77
C SER A 32 -0.30 7.28 -29.99
N VAL A 33 -0.63 6.60 -31.09
CA VAL A 33 0.06 5.37 -31.51
C VAL A 33 1.55 5.61 -31.76
N ALA A 34 1.93 6.84 -32.12
CA ALA A 34 3.33 7.24 -32.31
C ALA A 34 4.03 7.73 -31.03
N ALA A 35 3.36 7.68 -29.87
CA ALA A 35 3.95 8.16 -28.63
C ALA A 35 5.12 7.26 -28.19
N CYS A 36 6.24 7.88 -27.81
CA CYS A 36 7.38 7.15 -27.27
C CYS A 36 7.25 6.92 -25.75
N GLU A 37 8.07 6.01 -25.20
CA GLU A 37 8.09 5.68 -23.76
C GLU A 37 8.17 6.94 -22.88
N ARG A 38 9.05 7.88 -23.22
CA ARG A 38 9.21 9.16 -22.51
C ARG A 38 7.90 9.94 -22.42
N GLN A 39 7.20 10.14 -23.54
CA GLN A 39 5.96 10.90 -23.58
C GLN A 39 4.84 10.24 -22.75
N ILE A 40 4.81 8.91 -22.75
CA ILE A 40 3.86 8.14 -21.94
C ILE A 40 4.17 8.34 -20.45
N LEU A 41 5.43 8.18 -20.03
CA LEU A 41 5.85 8.36 -18.64
C LEU A 41 5.63 9.80 -18.15
N GLU A 42 5.97 10.80 -18.97
CA GLU A 42 5.68 12.22 -18.67
C GLU A 42 4.17 12.47 -18.47
N THR A 43 3.32 11.80 -19.25
CA THR A 43 1.86 11.91 -19.10
C THR A 43 1.38 11.30 -17.78
N LEU A 44 1.84 10.08 -17.46
CA LEU A 44 1.48 9.35 -16.24
C LEU A 44 1.91 10.11 -14.97
N VAL A 45 3.17 10.57 -14.94
CA VAL A 45 3.72 11.30 -13.79
C VAL A 45 3.15 12.72 -13.71
N GLY A 46 2.88 13.35 -14.87
CA GLY A 46 2.16 14.62 -14.90
C GLY A 46 0.77 14.52 -14.27
N GLN A 47 0.05 13.43 -14.49
CA GLN A 47 -1.24 13.17 -13.84
C GLN A 47 -1.08 12.92 -12.33
N PHE A 48 -0.05 12.17 -11.91
CA PHE A 48 0.28 12.04 -10.49
C PHE A 48 0.46 13.40 -9.82
N HIS A 49 1.24 14.31 -10.40
CA HIS A 49 1.48 15.64 -9.80
C HIS A 49 0.24 16.52 -9.73
N ARG A 50 -0.75 16.31 -10.61
CA ARG A 50 -2.05 17.00 -10.54
C ARG A 50 -2.92 16.47 -9.40
N VAL A 51 -2.86 15.17 -9.16
CA VAL A 51 -3.63 14.51 -8.09
C VAL A 51 -2.97 14.73 -6.73
N PHE A 52 -1.65 14.54 -6.63
CA PHE A 52 -0.86 14.86 -5.46
C PHE A 52 -0.49 16.34 -5.44
N ASP A 53 -1.54 17.16 -5.32
CA ASP A 53 -1.50 18.61 -5.45
C ASP A 53 -0.85 19.33 -4.23
N ALA A 54 -0.97 20.65 -4.20
CA ALA A 54 -0.45 21.46 -3.11
C ALA A 54 -1.12 21.20 -1.76
N ALA A 55 -2.40 20.79 -1.75
CA ALA A 55 -3.13 20.48 -0.53
C ALA A 55 -2.61 19.17 0.08
N LEU A 56 -2.52 18.10 -0.71
CA LEU A 56 -1.96 16.81 -0.23
C LEU A 56 -0.49 16.94 0.18
N LYS A 57 0.32 17.74 -0.54
CA LYS A 57 1.70 18.07 -0.12
C LYS A 57 1.75 18.81 1.22
N THR A 58 0.73 19.61 1.54
CA THR A 58 0.65 20.33 2.82
C THR A 58 0.21 19.41 3.94
N ASP A 59 -0.76 18.52 3.68
CA ASP A 59 -1.19 17.50 4.62
C ASP A 59 -0.03 16.53 4.97
N ALA A 60 0.73 16.05 3.97
CA ALA A 60 1.93 15.24 4.18
C ALA A 60 2.94 15.93 5.10
N ARG A 61 3.23 17.21 4.84
CA ARG A 61 4.14 18.02 5.68
C ARG A 61 3.64 18.19 7.10
N ARG A 62 2.32 18.39 7.29
CA ARG A 62 1.70 18.47 8.63
C ARG A 62 1.87 17.15 9.41
N MET A 63 1.88 16.02 8.72
CA MET A 63 2.16 14.71 9.31
C MET A 63 3.66 14.42 9.50
N GLY A 64 4.55 15.33 9.09
CA GLY A 64 5.99 15.12 9.14
C GLY A 64 6.51 14.12 8.12
N MET A 65 5.78 13.90 7.02
CA MET A 65 6.15 12.99 5.93
C MET A 65 6.68 13.78 4.73
N THR A 66 7.68 13.22 4.09
CA THR A 66 8.06 13.59 2.72
C THR A 66 6.99 13.11 1.72
N VAL A 67 7.02 13.64 0.49
CA VAL A 67 6.16 13.14 -0.60
C VAL A 67 6.43 11.66 -0.83
N HIS A 68 7.70 11.26 -0.85
CA HIS A 68 8.09 9.87 -1.07
C HIS A 68 7.52 8.93 0.01
N GLU A 69 7.59 9.31 1.28
CA GLU A 69 6.99 8.54 2.37
C GLU A 69 5.46 8.48 2.28
N ALA A 70 4.81 9.58 1.87
CA ALA A 70 3.36 9.61 1.69
C ALA A 70 2.90 8.68 0.55
N VAL A 71 3.62 8.69 -0.59
CA VAL A 71 3.37 7.77 -1.71
C VAL A 71 3.65 6.32 -1.31
N THR A 72 4.72 6.09 -0.53
CA THR A 72 5.04 4.77 0.01
C THR A 72 3.90 4.24 0.88
N MET A 73 3.44 5.04 1.85
CA MET A 73 2.28 4.70 2.69
C MET A 73 1.02 4.44 1.86
N ALA A 74 0.74 5.29 0.86
CA ALA A 74 -0.40 5.14 -0.03
C ALA A 74 -0.35 3.82 -0.83
N SER A 75 0.83 3.41 -1.31
CA SER A 75 0.99 2.15 -2.04
C SER A 75 0.72 0.91 -1.17
N ILE A 76 1.08 0.98 0.12
CA ILE A 76 0.79 -0.09 1.10
C ILE A 76 -0.72 -0.15 1.36
N ILE A 77 -1.36 1.00 1.58
CA ILE A 77 -2.82 1.09 1.77
C ILE A 77 -3.56 0.55 0.54
N GLU A 78 -3.12 0.90 -0.68
CA GLU A 78 -3.72 0.41 -1.92
C GLU A 78 -3.69 -1.12 -1.99
N GLY A 79 -2.57 -1.74 -1.60
CA GLY A 79 -2.42 -3.19 -1.62
C GLY A 79 -3.32 -3.94 -0.62
N GLU A 80 -3.73 -3.29 0.47
CA GLU A 80 -4.60 -3.90 1.50
C GLU A 80 -6.09 -3.64 1.25
N ALA A 81 -6.43 -2.47 0.69
CA ALA A 81 -7.79 -1.97 0.69
C ALA A 81 -8.63 -2.47 -0.49
N GLN A 82 -9.20 -3.67 -0.35
CA GLN A 82 -10.22 -4.16 -1.29
C GLN A 82 -11.55 -3.40 -1.17
N VAL A 83 -11.93 -2.97 0.03
CA VAL A 83 -13.14 -2.18 0.28
C VAL A 83 -12.80 -0.70 0.39
N ALA A 84 -13.44 0.13 -0.45
CA ALA A 84 -13.21 1.58 -0.51
C ALA A 84 -13.26 2.26 0.86
N GLY A 85 -14.29 1.95 1.66
CA GLY A 85 -14.54 2.57 2.97
C GLY A 85 -13.57 2.19 4.10
N GLU A 86 -12.62 1.29 3.86
CA GLU A 86 -11.67 0.87 4.91
C GLU A 86 -10.30 1.57 4.82
N ARG A 87 -10.02 2.28 3.72
CA ARG A 87 -8.70 2.92 3.45
C ARG A 87 -8.25 3.82 4.59
N ASP A 88 -9.11 4.72 5.07
CA ASP A 88 -8.77 5.67 6.13
C ASP A 88 -8.50 4.95 7.46
N THR A 89 -9.19 3.85 7.73
CA THR A 89 -8.98 3.04 8.95
C THR A 89 -7.72 2.19 8.85
N ILE A 90 -7.40 1.64 7.67
CA ILE A 90 -6.13 0.95 7.41
C ILE A 90 -4.96 1.94 7.57
N SER A 91 -5.11 3.16 7.02
CA SER A 91 -4.15 4.25 7.20
C SER A 91 -3.92 4.55 8.68
N ALA A 92 -4.99 4.69 9.47
CA ALA A 92 -4.90 4.89 10.92
C ALA A 92 -4.09 3.78 11.61
N VAL A 93 -4.30 2.51 11.25
CA VAL A 93 -3.53 1.39 11.81
C VAL A 93 -2.04 1.54 11.54
N TYR A 94 -1.63 1.85 10.30
CA TYR A 94 -0.21 1.98 9.97
C TYR A 94 0.43 3.20 10.61
N HIS A 95 -0.25 4.34 10.63
CA HIS A 95 0.21 5.53 11.36
C HIS A 95 0.39 5.25 12.86
N ASN A 96 -0.58 4.59 13.49
CA ASN A 96 -0.49 4.21 14.90
C ASN A 96 0.67 3.26 15.18
N ARG A 97 0.91 2.29 14.27
CA ARG A 97 2.05 1.38 14.37
C ARG A 97 3.38 2.13 14.27
N LEU A 98 3.54 3.01 13.29
CA LEU A 98 4.75 3.84 13.13
C LEU A 98 5.00 4.69 14.39
N LYS A 99 3.97 5.36 14.90
CA LYS A 99 4.04 6.17 16.12
C LYS A 99 4.47 5.35 17.34
N LYS A 100 4.08 4.07 17.41
CA LYS A 100 4.47 3.13 18.47
C LYS A 100 5.76 2.36 18.17
N ARG A 101 6.47 2.67 17.09
CA ARG A 101 7.66 1.93 16.61
C ARG A 101 7.39 0.44 16.39
N MET A 102 6.16 0.09 16.06
CA MET A 102 5.76 -1.25 15.65
C MET A 102 6.09 -1.45 14.17
N ARG A 103 6.47 -2.67 13.80
CA ARG A 103 6.59 -3.07 12.40
C ARG A 103 5.23 -3.00 11.71
N LEU A 104 5.20 -2.61 10.43
CA LEU A 104 3.94 -2.51 9.69
C LEU A 104 3.31 -3.88 9.47
N GLN A 105 4.12 -4.90 9.16
CA GLN A 105 3.67 -6.27 8.87
C GLN A 105 2.55 -6.28 7.81
N ALA A 106 2.79 -5.58 6.70
CA ALA A 106 1.85 -5.48 5.59
C ALA A 106 2.16 -6.56 4.56
N ASP A 107 1.17 -7.41 4.25
CA ASP A 107 1.34 -8.52 3.31
C ASP A 107 1.73 -8.07 1.89
N PRO A 108 1.19 -6.96 1.34
CA PRO A 108 1.59 -6.43 0.04
C PRO A 108 3.09 -6.16 -0.09
N THR A 109 3.76 -5.78 1.01
CA THR A 109 5.20 -5.52 0.99
C THR A 109 6.02 -6.79 0.84
N VAL A 110 5.50 -7.92 1.34
CA VAL A 110 6.09 -9.25 1.14
C VAL A 110 5.80 -9.74 -0.28
N GLN A 111 4.58 -9.51 -0.80
CA GLN A 111 4.23 -9.84 -2.18
C GLN A 111 5.14 -9.15 -3.19
N PHE A 112 5.45 -7.88 -2.96
CA PHE A 112 6.38 -7.11 -3.79
C PHE A 112 7.82 -7.63 -3.69
N ALA A 113 8.25 -8.07 -2.50
CA ALA A 113 9.60 -8.51 -2.27
C ALA A 113 9.92 -9.89 -2.87
N ILE A 114 8.95 -10.80 -2.94
CA ILE A 114 9.18 -12.16 -3.42
C ILE A 114 9.20 -12.23 -4.96
N PRO A 115 10.06 -13.07 -5.57
CA PRO A 115 10.24 -13.10 -7.02
C PRO A 115 9.05 -13.71 -7.79
N ASP A 116 8.22 -14.52 -7.11
CA ASP A 116 7.07 -15.22 -7.69
C ASP A 116 5.72 -14.69 -7.19
N GLY A 117 5.73 -13.47 -6.65
CA GLY A 117 4.52 -12.73 -6.28
C GLY A 117 3.84 -12.08 -7.50
N PRO A 118 2.55 -11.73 -7.40
CA PRO A 118 1.66 -11.96 -6.26
C PRO A 118 1.10 -13.39 -6.24
N ARG A 119 1.12 -14.04 -5.07
CA ARG A 119 0.51 -15.37 -4.86
C ARG A 119 0.07 -15.57 -3.41
N ARG A 120 -0.47 -16.74 -3.06
CA ARG A 120 -0.71 -17.05 -1.64
C ARG A 120 0.62 -17.05 -0.88
N LEU A 121 0.70 -16.25 0.18
CA LEU A 121 1.85 -16.23 1.10
C LEU A 121 1.83 -17.45 2.04
N PHE A 122 3.01 -18.01 2.26
CA PHE A 122 3.31 -19.07 3.21
C PHE A 122 4.21 -18.52 4.33
N TYR A 123 4.31 -19.26 5.44
CA TYR A 123 5.11 -18.81 6.58
C TYR A 123 6.57 -18.48 6.23
N LYS A 124 7.18 -19.24 5.31
CA LYS A 124 8.54 -19.00 4.82
C LYS A 124 8.73 -17.65 4.10
N ASP A 125 7.66 -17.11 3.50
CA ASP A 125 7.78 -15.87 2.71
C ASP A 125 7.97 -14.65 3.62
N TYR A 126 7.42 -14.68 4.84
CA TYR A 126 7.63 -13.63 5.84
C TYR A 126 9.10 -13.52 6.30
N GLU A 127 9.92 -14.55 6.04
CA GLU A 127 11.34 -14.57 6.35
C GLU A 127 12.22 -14.10 5.18
N TYR A 128 11.64 -13.85 3.99
CA TYR A 128 12.39 -13.49 2.79
C TYR A 128 13.25 -12.22 3.01
N PRO A 129 14.56 -12.25 2.71
CA PRO A 129 15.46 -11.12 2.95
C PRO A 129 15.29 -10.03 1.89
N SER A 130 14.54 -8.99 2.24
CA SER A 130 14.37 -7.80 1.39
C SER A 130 14.16 -6.57 2.27
N PRO A 131 14.71 -5.39 1.89
CA PRO A 131 14.46 -4.16 2.63
C PRO A 131 12.97 -3.74 2.59
N TYR A 132 12.21 -4.25 1.62
CA TYR A 132 10.76 -4.05 1.54
C TYR A 132 9.98 -4.91 2.54
N ASN A 133 10.57 -5.96 3.12
CA ASN A 133 9.85 -6.86 4.02
C ASN A 133 9.57 -6.21 5.38
N THR A 134 8.38 -5.64 5.53
CA THR A 134 7.93 -4.97 6.76
C THR A 134 7.62 -5.92 7.92
N TYR A 135 7.75 -7.25 7.75
CA TYR A 135 7.78 -8.19 8.87
C TYR A 135 9.16 -8.25 9.53
N ARG A 136 10.22 -7.92 8.78
CA ARG A 136 11.62 -7.96 9.24
C ARG A 136 12.14 -6.58 9.63
N HIS A 137 11.73 -5.54 8.91
CA HIS A 137 12.19 -4.17 9.11
C HIS A 137 11.08 -3.30 9.71
N GLY A 138 11.45 -2.38 10.59
CA GLY A 138 10.54 -1.37 11.15
C GLY A 138 10.59 -0.07 10.34
N GLY A 139 9.54 0.74 10.44
CA GLY A 139 9.38 1.94 9.59
C GLY A 139 8.71 1.63 8.25
N LEU A 140 8.72 2.62 7.36
CA LEU A 140 8.33 2.45 5.96
C LEU A 140 9.44 1.69 5.19
N PRO A 141 9.09 0.91 4.16
CA PRO A 141 10.07 0.36 3.22
C PRO A 141 10.78 1.48 2.44
N PRO A 142 11.85 1.17 1.68
CA PRO A 142 12.62 2.18 0.96
C PRO A 142 11.85 2.99 -0.08
N GLY A 143 10.72 2.46 -0.57
CA GLY A 143 9.86 3.13 -1.51
C GLY A 143 8.50 2.46 -1.67
N PRO A 144 7.65 2.97 -2.57
CA PRO A 144 6.35 2.40 -2.85
C PRO A 144 6.45 1.02 -3.50
N ILE A 145 5.37 0.25 -3.38
CA ILE A 145 5.28 -1.14 -3.87
C ILE A 145 4.24 -1.31 -4.98
N LEU A 146 3.48 -0.26 -5.27
CA LEU A 146 2.37 -0.20 -6.22
C LEU A 146 2.18 1.26 -6.64
N SER A 147 1.51 1.50 -7.77
CA SER A 147 0.92 2.80 -8.12
C SER A 147 -0.40 3.05 -7.38
N PRO A 148 -0.46 3.91 -6.35
CA PRO A 148 -1.69 4.18 -5.61
C PRO A 148 -2.64 5.10 -6.40
N GLY A 149 -3.95 4.85 -6.24
CA GLY A 149 -4.98 5.76 -6.72
C GLY A 149 -5.18 6.97 -5.81
N ALA A 150 -5.98 7.94 -6.27
CA ALA A 150 -6.27 9.18 -5.53
C ALA A 150 -6.81 8.93 -4.11
N ALA A 151 -7.69 7.95 -3.93
CA ALA A 151 -8.26 7.62 -2.63
C ALA A 151 -7.20 7.16 -1.61
N SER A 152 -6.22 6.37 -2.05
CA SER A 152 -5.14 5.86 -1.19
C SER A 152 -4.11 6.95 -0.91
N LEU A 153 -3.84 7.84 -1.88
CA LEU A 153 -3.02 9.04 -1.66
C LEU A 153 -3.63 9.98 -0.61
N THR A 154 -4.94 10.23 -0.69
CA THR A 154 -5.66 11.02 0.32
C THR A 154 -5.63 10.33 1.68
N ALA A 155 -5.96 9.03 1.75
CA ALA A 155 -5.98 8.28 3.00
C ALA A 155 -4.61 8.26 3.69
N ALA A 156 -3.51 8.20 2.93
CA ALA A 156 -2.15 8.18 3.47
C ALA A 156 -1.81 9.44 4.28
N VAL A 157 -2.36 10.60 3.92
CA VAL A 157 -2.11 11.89 4.59
C VAL A 157 -3.29 12.41 5.42
N ASN A 158 -4.41 11.69 5.40
CA ASN A 158 -5.62 11.98 6.18
C ASN A 158 -6.20 10.67 6.76
N PRO A 159 -5.52 10.02 7.72
CA PRO A 159 -6.03 8.81 8.35
C PRO A 159 -7.30 9.07 9.17
N ALA A 160 -8.11 8.03 9.38
CA ALA A 160 -9.23 8.09 10.31
C ALA A 160 -8.74 8.35 11.75
N ASP A 161 -9.54 9.07 12.53
CA ASP A 161 -9.30 9.22 13.98
C ASP A 161 -9.72 7.93 14.70
N ALA A 162 -8.81 6.96 14.70
CA ALA A 162 -9.00 5.66 15.34
C ALA A 162 -7.69 5.14 15.93
N ASP A 163 -7.78 4.44 17.06
CA ASP A 163 -6.66 3.90 17.83
C ASP A 163 -6.40 2.41 17.56
N TYR A 164 -6.86 1.90 16.41
CA TYR A 164 -6.63 0.51 16.02
C TYR A 164 -5.16 0.24 15.73
N LEU A 165 -4.73 -0.99 16.04
CA LEU A 165 -3.35 -1.46 15.82
C LEU A 165 -3.30 -2.73 14.98
N TYR A 166 -4.43 -3.39 14.77
CA TYR A 166 -4.49 -4.67 14.06
C TYR A 166 -5.77 -4.76 13.25
N PHE A 167 -5.70 -5.45 12.12
CA PHE A 167 -6.86 -5.84 11.35
C PHE A 167 -6.71 -7.25 10.79
N VAL A 168 -7.83 -7.93 10.57
CA VAL A 168 -7.87 -9.28 9.98
C VAL A 168 -9.00 -9.38 8.96
N ALA A 169 -8.70 -9.94 7.79
CA ALA A 169 -9.67 -10.12 6.73
C ALA A 169 -10.80 -11.09 7.14
N LYS A 170 -12.05 -10.68 6.96
CA LYS A 170 -13.25 -11.51 7.19
C LYS A 170 -13.39 -12.61 6.14
N GLY A 171 -12.96 -12.32 4.91
CA GLY A 171 -13.04 -13.23 3.75
C GLY A 171 -14.09 -12.81 2.71
N ASP A 172 -14.80 -11.71 2.95
CA ASP A 172 -15.70 -11.03 2.01
C ASP A 172 -15.05 -9.76 1.41
N GLY A 173 -13.74 -9.59 1.60
CA GLY A 173 -12.97 -8.40 1.24
C GLY A 173 -12.87 -7.34 2.34
N SER A 174 -13.70 -7.40 3.39
CA SER A 174 -13.65 -6.47 4.53
C SER A 174 -12.79 -6.98 5.68
N HIS A 175 -12.52 -6.11 6.65
CA HIS A 175 -11.67 -6.37 7.80
C HIS A 175 -12.39 -6.20 9.16
N ILE A 176 -11.86 -6.88 10.18
CA ILE A 176 -12.16 -6.61 11.59
C ILE A 176 -10.97 -5.84 12.16
N PHE A 177 -11.21 -4.62 12.63
CA PHE A 177 -10.20 -3.77 13.27
C PHE A 177 -10.21 -3.97 14.79
N THR A 178 -9.04 -4.02 15.41
CA THR A 178 -8.86 -4.32 16.83
C THR A 178 -7.70 -3.50 17.43
N ARG A 179 -7.78 -3.23 18.72
CA ARG A 179 -6.82 -2.37 19.45
C ARG A 179 -5.71 -3.19 20.08
N THR A 180 -6.01 -4.43 20.50
CA THR A 180 -5.06 -5.27 21.23
C THR A 180 -4.74 -6.57 20.50
N ALA A 181 -3.54 -7.12 20.76
CA ALA A 181 -3.16 -8.42 20.23
C ALA A 181 -4.12 -9.54 20.67
N ARG A 182 -4.69 -9.45 21.89
CA ARG A 182 -5.67 -10.42 22.40
C ARG A 182 -6.98 -10.39 21.60
N GLU A 183 -7.49 -9.20 21.30
CA GLU A 183 -8.66 -9.02 20.43
C GLU A 183 -8.38 -9.53 19.03
N HIS A 184 -7.21 -9.19 18.47
CA HIS A 184 -6.81 -9.63 17.14
C HIS A 184 -6.75 -11.16 17.02
N GLU A 185 -6.18 -11.84 18.01
CA GLU A 185 -6.15 -13.31 18.04
C GLU A 185 -7.54 -13.92 18.20
N ALA A 186 -8.45 -13.27 18.95
CA ALA A 186 -9.85 -13.69 19.01
C ALA A 186 -10.55 -13.54 17.65
N ALA A 187 -10.37 -12.40 16.98
CA ALA A 187 -10.91 -12.15 15.65
C ALA A 187 -10.38 -13.15 14.61
N LYS A 188 -9.08 -13.49 14.65
CA LYS A 188 -8.49 -14.55 13.79
C LYS A 188 -9.15 -15.91 14.00
N ARG A 189 -9.45 -16.30 15.25
CA ARG A 189 -10.14 -17.57 15.55
C ARG A 189 -11.58 -17.55 15.02
N GLN A 190 -12.27 -16.43 15.12
CA GLN A 190 -13.63 -16.25 14.59
C GLN A 190 -13.65 -16.39 13.06
N THR A 191 -12.79 -15.67 12.35
CA THR A 191 -12.76 -15.71 10.87
C THR A 191 -12.36 -17.08 10.32
N ARG A 192 -11.39 -17.76 10.96
CA ARG A 192 -11.01 -19.14 10.61
C ARG A 192 -12.18 -20.12 10.78
N SER A 193 -12.93 -20.00 11.87
CA SER A 193 -14.09 -20.87 12.13
C SER A 193 -15.20 -20.65 11.11
N ALA A 194 -15.51 -19.39 10.78
CA ALA A 194 -16.50 -19.03 9.78
C ALA A 194 -16.13 -19.58 8.39
N ARG A 195 -14.88 -19.38 7.93
CA ARG A 195 -14.40 -19.92 6.64
C ARG A 195 -14.51 -21.44 6.55
N ARG A 196 -14.19 -22.15 7.64
CA ARG A 196 -14.31 -23.62 7.70
C ARG A 196 -15.77 -24.08 7.59
N GLN A 197 -16.72 -23.34 8.17
CA GLN A 197 -18.15 -23.66 8.06
C GLN A 197 -18.69 -23.39 6.66
N THR A 198 -18.31 -22.27 6.04
CA THR A 198 -18.69 -21.94 4.66
C THR A 198 -18.17 -22.97 3.67
N TRP A 199 -16.90 -23.38 3.79
CA TRP A 199 -16.32 -24.43 2.95
C TRP A 199 -17.04 -25.78 3.09
N LYS A 200 -17.39 -26.19 4.32
CA LYS A 200 -18.17 -27.42 4.54
C LYS A 200 -19.57 -27.38 3.93
N ARG A 201 -20.18 -26.19 3.83
CA ARG A 201 -21.51 -26.01 3.21
C ARG A 201 -21.43 -26.01 1.68
N SER A 202 -20.37 -25.43 1.09
CA SER A 202 -20.18 -25.42 -0.35
C SER A 202 -19.80 -26.80 -0.91
N ASN A 203 -19.01 -27.60 -0.16
CA ASN A 203 -18.57 -28.94 -0.58
C ASN A 203 -19.57 -30.08 -0.27
N ARG A 204 -20.78 -29.74 0.19
CA ARG A 204 -21.88 -30.69 0.47
C ARG A 204 -22.98 -30.65 -0.59
N ARG A 205 -22.80 -29.87 -1.65
CA ARG A 205 -23.69 -29.81 -2.81
C ARG A 205 -23.02 -30.45 -4.01
#